data_AF-A0A1R1Y6U2-F1
#
_entry.id   AF-A0A1R1Y6U2-F1
#
_cell.length_a   1.000
_cell.length_b   1.000
_cell.length_c   1.000
_cell.angle_alpha   90.00
_cell.angle_beta   90.00
_cell.angle_gamma   90.00
#
_symmetry.space_group_name_H-M   'P 1'
#
loop_
_entity.id
_entity.type
_entity.pdbx_description
1 polymer ?
#
loop_
_entity_poly.entity_id
_entity_poly.type
_entity_poly.pdbx_seq_one_letter_code
_entity_poly.pdbx_strand_id
1 'polypeptide(L)' 'MGSASSKTKITAQDKAILDIKSQRDKLQQYQKRILKVTEREKQIAAECLEAGNREKALLALRKKKYQEQLIAKTN' A
#
# COMPACT_ATOMS: atom_id res chain seq x y z
N MET A 1 -40.18 34.48 -12.25
CA MET A 1 -38.79 34.49 -12.77
C MET A 1 -37.85 34.36 -11.56
N GLY A 2 -37.34 33.24 -11.10
CA GLY A 2 -37.20 31.91 -11.68
C GLY A 2 -35.76 31.57 -12.07
N SER A 3 -34.76 31.67 -11.17
CA SER A 3 -33.48 30.93 -11.27
C SER A 3 -32.60 31.10 -10.01
N ALA A 4 -33.03 30.53 -8.88
CA ALA A 4 -32.06 30.21 -7.83
C ALA A 4 -31.24 29.04 -8.34
N SER A 5 -30.01 29.31 -8.79
CA SER A 5 -29.02 28.32 -9.19
C SER A 5 -29.05 27.17 -8.19
N SER A 6 -29.50 25.99 -8.65
CA SER A 6 -29.55 24.77 -7.85
C SER A 6 -28.12 24.37 -7.53
N LYS A 7 -27.56 24.93 -6.45
CA LYS A 7 -26.28 24.50 -5.90
C LYS A 7 -26.41 23.01 -5.62
N THR A 8 -25.70 22.18 -6.39
CA THR A 8 -25.66 20.73 -6.20
C THR A 8 -25.12 20.48 -4.79
N LYS A 9 -26.03 20.18 -3.85
CA LYS A 9 -25.65 19.96 -2.45
C LYS A 9 -25.07 18.56 -2.37
N ILE A 10 -23.78 18.46 -2.04
CA ILE A 10 -23.11 17.19 -1.75
C ILE A 10 -23.92 16.46 -0.69
N THR A 11 -24.44 15.29 -1.04
CA THR A 11 -25.29 14.48 -0.16
C THR A 11 -24.44 13.71 0.86
N ALA A 12 -25.06 13.21 1.92
CA ALA A 12 -24.38 12.31 2.87
C ALA A 12 -23.89 11.02 2.17
N GLN A 13 -24.63 10.57 1.15
CA GLN A 13 -24.26 9.42 0.32
C GLN A 13 -22.99 9.71 -0.50
N ASP A 14 -22.88 10.89 -1.11
CA ASP A 14 -21.68 11.28 -1.88
C ASP A 14 -20.42 11.27 -1.01
N LYS A 15 -20.55 11.72 0.25
CA LYS A 15 -19.46 11.69 1.23
C LYS A 15 -19.07 10.25 1.60
N ALA A 16 -20.04 9.39 1.89
CA ALA A 16 -19.78 7.98 2.19
C ALA A 16 -19.11 7.25 1.01
N ILE A 17 -19.55 7.53 -0.22
CA ILE A 17 -18.92 6.98 -1.44
C ILE A 17 -17.48 7.48 -1.58
N LEU A 18 -17.24 8.77 -1.31
CA LEU A 18 -15.88 9.34 -1.34
C LEU A 18 -14.98 8.68 -0.28
N ASP A 19 -15.49 8.45 0.92
CA ASP A 19 -14.73 7.84 2.01
C ASP A 19 -14.32 6.41 1.67
N ILE A 20 -15.24 5.60 1.14
CA ILE A 20 -14.94 4.24 0.68
C ILE A 20 -13.90 4.26 -0.45
N LYS A 21 -14.03 5.17 -1.42
CA LYS A 21 -13.05 5.34 -2.50
C LYS A 21 -11.68 5.73 -1.96
N SER A 22 -11.63 6.68 -1.02
CA SER A 22 -10.39 7.11 -0.37
C SER A 22 -9.74 5.97 0.40
N GLN A 23 -10.52 5.16 1.13
CA GLN A 23 -10.03 3.97 1.82
C GLN A 23 -9.42 2.96 0.84
N ARG A 24 -10.14 2.63 -0.25
CA ARG A 24 -9.65 1.73 -1.29
C ARG A 24 -8.34 2.24 -1.92
N ASP A 25 -8.29 3.52 -2.26
CA ASP A 25 -7.12 4.11 -2.91
C ASP A 25 -5.91 4.12 -1.97
N LYS A 26 -6.12 4.34 -0.66
CA LYS A 26 -5.06 4.18 0.36
C LYS A 26 -4.55 2.75 0.40
N LEU A 27 -5.42 1.74 0.41
CA LEU A 27 -5.01 0.33 0.38
C LEU A 27 -4.16 0.01 -0.86
N GLN A 28 -4.58 0.49 -2.04
CA GLN A 28 -3.81 0.33 -3.27
C GLN A 28 -2.44 1.03 -3.21
N GLN A 29 -2.35 2.21 -2.61
CA GLN A 29 -1.08 2.90 -2.40
C GLN A 29 -0.16 2.12 -1.46
N TYR A 30 -0.70 1.58 -0.36
CA TYR A 30 0.07 0.74 0.55
C TYR A 30 0.59 -0.53 -0.14
N GLN A 31 -0.25 -1.19 -0.93
CA GLN A 31 0.15 -2.37 -1.72
C GLN A 31 1.33 -2.04 -2.65
N LYS A 32 1.25 -0.94 -3.41
CA LYS A 32 2.33 -0.49 -4.30
C LYS A 32 3.63 -0.16 -3.54
N ARG A 33 3.52 0.48 -2.38
CA ARG A 33 4.69 0.80 -1.54
C ARG A 33 5.36 -0.48 -1.05
N ILE A 34 4.59 -1.45 -0.57
CA ILE A 34 5.15 -2.72 -0.07
C ILE A 34 5.85 -3.49 -1.20
N LEU A 35 5.27 -3.56 -2.40
CA LEU A 35 5.92 -4.23 -3.55
C LEU A 35 7.30 -3.62 -3.86
N LYS A 36 7.42 -2.29 -3.82
CA LYS A 36 8.70 -1.61 -4.02
C LYS A 36 9.72 -1.96 -2.91
N VAL A 37 9.26 -2.07 -1.67
CA VAL A 37 10.13 -2.43 -0.54
C VAL A 37 10.57 -3.90 -0.61
N THR A 38 9.67 -4.83 -0.95
CA THR A 38 10.02 -6.26 -1.06
C THR A 38 11.00 -6.54 -2.19
N GLU A 39 10.88 -5.83 -3.32
CA GLU A 39 11.89 -5.87 -4.39
C GLU A 39 13.26 -5.39 -3.89
N ARG A 40 13.29 -4.30 -3.12
CA ARG A 40 14.53 -3.77 -2.55
C ARG A 40 15.14 -4.75 -1.54
N GLU A 41 14.34 -5.36 -0.68
CA GLU A 41 14.80 -6.38 0.28
C GLU A 41 15.35 -7.63 -0.42
N LYS A 42 14.77 -8.02 -1.57
CA LYS A 42 15.30 -9.10 -2.40
C LYS A 42 16.68 -8.75 -2.96
N GLN A 43 16.88 -7.52 -3.45
CA GLN A 43 18.19 -7.06 -3.93
C GLN A 43 19.23 -7.05 -2.80
N ILE A 44 18.88 -6.47 -1.64
CA ILE A 44 19.76 -6.44 -0.47
C ILE A 44 20.13 -7.86 -0.02
N ALA A 45 19.19 -8.80 -0.05
CA ALA A 45 19.49 -10.18 0.28
C ALA A 45 20.50 -10.81 -0.70
N ALA A 46 20.37 -10.54 -2.01
CA ALA A 46 21.32 -11.01 -3.01
C ALA A 46 22.72 -10.40 -2.80
N GLU A 47 22.81 -9.08 -2.62
CA GLU A 47 24.07 -8.37 -2.32
C GLU A 47 24.73 -8.91 -1.03
N CYS A 48 23.93 -9.18 0.02
CA CYS A 48 24.44 -9.75 1.26
C CYS A 48 24.95 -11.18 1.10
N LEU A 49 24.37 -11.98 0.21
CA LEU A 49 24.86 -13.33 -0.11
C LEU A 49 26.18 -13.27 -0.88
N GLU A 50 26.31 -12.37 -1.85
CA GLU A 50 27.56 -12.13 -2.58
C GLU A 50 28.68 -11.64 -1.66
N ALA A 51 28.35 -10.79 -0.69
CA ALA A 51 29.28 -10.31 0.34
C ALA A 51 29.58 -11.36 1.44
N GLY A 52 29.02 -12.57 1.37
CA GLY A 52 29.21 -13.63 2.37
C GLY A 52 28.52 -13.40 3.72
N ASN A 53 27.67 -12.37 3.84
CA ASN A 53 26.95 -12.04 5.07
C ASN A 53 25.56 -12.71 5.11
N ARG A 54 25.56 -13.99 5.49
CA ARG A 54 24.35 -14.84 5.55
C ARG A 54 23.31 -14.34 6.56
N GLU A 55 23.73 -13.77 7.68
CA GLU A 55 22.79 -13.29 8.71
C GLU A 55 21.96 -12.10 8.23
N LYS A 56 22.62 -11.13 7.58
CA LYS A 56 21.92 -9.97 6.99
C LYS A 56 20.98 -10.38 5.86
N ALA A 57 21.39 -11.35 5.03
CA ALA A 57 20.53 -11.90 3.99
C ALA A 57 19.26 -12.57 4.58
N LEU A 58 19.41 -13.39 5.62
CA LEU A 58 18.29 -14.01 6.33
C LEU A 58 17.35 -12.98 6.96
N LEU A 59 17.88 -11.91 7.54
CA LEU A 59 17.10 -10.83 8.12
C LEU A 59 16.28 -10.08 7.07
N ALA A 60 16.87 -9.78 5.91
CA ALA A 60 16.16 -9.16 4.79
C ALA A 60 15.02 -10.06 4.27
N LEU A 61 15.26 -11.37 4.12
CA LEU A 61 14.23 -12.31 3.70
C LEU A 61 13.09 -12.47 4.73
N ARG A 62 13.40 -12.44 6.04
CA ARG A 62 12.37 -12.44 7.10
C ARG A 62 11.50 -11.20 7.06
N LYS A 63 12.09 -10.02 6.85
CA LYS A 63 11.34 -8.77 6.69
C LYS A 63 10.44 -8.81 5.45
N LYS A 64 10.94 -9.33 4.34
CA LYS A 64 10.14 -9.55 3.11
C LYS A 64 8.92 -10.40 3.40
N LYS A 65 9.11 -11.55 4.04
CA LYS A 65 8.01 -12.48 4.39
C LYS A 65 6.97 -11.80 5.29
N TYR A 66 7.39 -11.01 6.27
CA TYR A 66 6.48 -10.27 7.14
C TYR A 66 5.66 -9.23 6.37
N GLN A 67 6.29 -8.50 5.45
CA GLN A 67 5.59 -7.53 4.59
C GLN A 67 4.59 -8.18 3.63
N GLU A 68 4.91 -9.34 3.07
CA GLU A 68 3.98 -10.13 2.25
C GLU A 68 2.78 -10.62 3.08
N GLN A 69 3.00 -11.04 4.33
CA GLN A 69 1.92 -11.43 5.23
C GLN A 69 1.00 -10.25 5.59
N LEU A 70 1.54 -9.04 5.71
CA LEU A 70 0.72 -7.84 5.94
C LEU A 70 -0.20 -7.55 4.76
N ILE A 71 0.25 -7.74 3.51
CA ILE A 71 -0.62 -7.63 2.33
C ILE A 71 -1.71 -8.70 2.39
N ALA A 72 -1.34 -9.94 2.68
CA ALA A 72 -2.29 -11.06 2.69
C ALA A 72 -3.41 -10.89 3.73
N LYS A 73 -3.14 -10.25 4.87
CA LYS A 73 -4.14 -9.92 5.90
C LYS A 73 -5.03 -8.73 5.56
N THR A 74 -4.61 -7.91 4.59
CA THR A 74 -5.33 -6.70 4.18
C THR A 74 -6.30 -6.96 3.03
N ASN A 75 -6.15 -8.10 2.33
CA ASN A 75 -7.04 -8.57 1.27
C ASN A 75 -8.21 -9.40 1.79
#